data_AF-A0A7C6AYI6-F1
#
_entry.id   AF-A0A7C6AYI6-F1
#
_cell.length_a   1.000
_cell.length_b   1.000
_cell.length_c   1.000
_cell.angle_alpha   90.00
_cell.angle_beta   90.00
_cell.angle_gamma   90.00
#
_symmetry.space_group_name_H-M   'P 1'
#
loop_
_entity.id
_entity.type
_entity.pdbx_description
1 polymer ?
#
loop_
_entity_poly.entity_id
_entity_poly.type
_entity_poly.pdbx_seq_one_letter_code
_entity_poly.pdbx_strand_id
1 'polypeptide(L)' 'MPTDDLCPMPRINTGKPEISMAPLVDIVFLLLIFFMVTTVFPENDGLLIEKPDSENAAPLDNDHVIVMLDRQGIAYINER' A
#
# COMPACT_ATOMS: atom_id res chain seq x y z
N MET A 1 68.62 -37.00 -20.24
CA MET A 1 67.33 -37.70 -20.07
C MET A 1 66.24 -36.64 -20.17
N PRO A 2 65.23 -36.79 -21.03
CA PRO A 2 64.24 -35.73 -21.24
C PRO A 2 63.21 -35.77 -20.11
N THR A 3 62.98 -34.61 -19.50
CA THR A 3 61.90 -34.35 -18.54
C THR A 3 60.84 -33.53 -19.27
N ASP A 4 60.04 -34.16 -20.13
CA ASP A 4 59.14 -33.45 -21.05
C ASP A 4 57.71 -34.01 -21.06
N ASP A 5 57.18 -34.47 -19.93
CA ASP A 5 55.77 -34.89 -19.83
C ASP A 5 55.09 -34.41 -18.53
N LEU A 6 55.20 -33.10 -18.24
CA LEU A 6 54.25 -32.46 -17.32
C LEU A 6 53.13 -31.81 -18.12
N CYS A 7 51.98 -32.49 -18.21
CA CYS A 7 50.75 -31.89 -18.70
C CYS A 7 50.28 -30.81 -17.71
N PRO A 8 50.06 -29.55 -18.13
CA PRO A 8 49.66 -28.48 -17.23
C PRO A 8 48.22 -28.70 -16.76
N MET A 9 48.04 -28.78 -15.43
CA MET A 9 46.71 -28.87 -14.82
C MET A 9 45.94 -27.56 -15.03
N PRO A 10 44.66 -27.60 -15.44
CA PRO A 10 43.84 -26.41 -15.58
C PRO A 10 43.63 -25.78 -14.20
N ARG A 11 44.03 -24.51 -14.06
CA ARG A 11 43.78 -23.75 -12.83
C ARG A 11 42.30 -23.37 -12.81
N ILE A 12 41.50 -24.09 -12.03
CA ILE A 12 40.12 -23.69 -11.75
C ILE A 12 40.17 -22.40 -10.94
N ASN A 13 39.75 -21.30 -11.57
CA ASN A 13 39.63 -20.02 -10.91
C ASN A 13 38.36 -20.01 -10.05
N THR A 14 38.49 -20.35 -8.78
CA THR A 14 37.44 -20.17 -7.76
C THR A 14 37.36 -18.69 -7.37
N GLY A 15 37.04 -17.84 -8.35
CA GLY A 15 36.74 -16.44 -8.10
C GLY A 15 35.43 -16.35 -7.31
N LYS A 16 35.43 -15.66 -6.18
CA LYS A 16 34.19 -15.34 -5.46
C LYS A 16 33.28 -14.56 -6.41
N PRO A 17 31.99 -14.90 -6.54
CA PRO A 17 31.08 -14.13 -7.36
C PRO A 17 30.98 -12.71 -6.79
N GLU A 18 31.35 -11.73 -7.61
CA GLU A 18 31.24 -10.31 -7.27
C GLU A 18 29.80 -9.86 -7.51
N ILE A 19 29.15 -9.33 -6.48
CA ILE A 19 27.79 -8.81 -6.60
C ILE A 19 27.87 -7.48 -7.35
N SER A 20 27.26 -7.43 -8.54
CA SER A 20 27.12 -6.18 -9.29
C SER A 20 26.06 -5.30 -8.62
N MET A 21 26.37 -4.02 -8.40
CA MET A 21 25.44 -3.07 -7.77
C MET A 21 24.37 -2.55 -8.73
N ALA A 22 24.65 -2.55 -10.04
CA ALA A 22 23.73 -2.01 -11.05
C ALA A 22 22.34 -2.71 -11.06
N PRO A 23 22.21 -4.04 -10.98
CA PRO A 23 20.90 -4.71 -10.87
C PRO A 23 20.19 -4.44 -9.54
N LEU A 24 20.93 -4.20 -8.46
CA LEU A 24 20.34 -3.96 -7.13
C LEU A 24 19.71 -2.56 -7.06
N VAL A 25 20.37 -1.56 -7.64
CA VAL A 25 19.83 -0.19 -7.74
C VAL A 25 18.53 -0.17 -8.54
N ASP A 26 18.43 -0.96 -9.62
CA ASP A 26 17.22 -1.08 -10.44
C ASP A 26 16.04 -1.66 -9.65
N ILE A 27 16.25 -2.74 -8.89
CA ILE A 27 15.22 -3.34 -8.04
C ILE A 27 14.74 -2.36 -6.97
N VAL A 28 15.66 -1.65 -6.31
CA VAL A 28 15.30 -0.64 -5.29
C VAL A 28 14.54 0.52 -5.92
N PHE A 29 14.95 1.00 -7.10
CA PHE A 29 14.27 2.08 -7.81
C PHE A 29 12.85 1.69 -8.24
N LEU A 30 12.68 0.48 -8.77
CA LEU A 30 11.38 -0.09 -9.12
C LEU A 30 10.47 -0.19 -7.89
N LEU A 31 11.00 -0.63 -6.74
CA LEU A 31 10.26 -0.70 -5.49
C LEU A 31 9.81 0.68 -4.99
N LEU A 32 10.65 1.71 -5.12
CA LEU A 32 10.30 3.08 -4.72
C LEU A 32 9.20 3.68 -5.60
N ILE A 33 9.26 3.46 -6.92
CA ILE A 33 8.18 3.89 -7.84
C ILE A 33 6.90 3.14 -7.51
N PHE A 34 6.97 1.83 -7.33
CA PHE A 34 5.81 1.02 -6.96
C PHE A 34 5.19 1.53 -5.67
N PHE A 35 5.98 1.81 -4.65
CA PHE A 35 5.51 2.36 -3.38
C PHE A 35 4.88 3.75 -3.56
N MET A 36 5.53 4.65 -4.30
CA MET A 36 5.05 6.01 -4.56
C MET A 36 3.73 6.04 -5.34
N VAL A 37 3.54 5.13 -6.30
CA VAL A 37 2.32 5.04 -7.09
C VAL A 37 1.21 4.30 -6.35
N THR A 38 1.56 3.30 -5.52
CA THR A 38 0.56 2.52 -4.76
C THR A 38 0.06 3.24 -3.51
N THR A 39 0.76 4.28 -3.03
CA THR A 39 0.18 5.27 -2.11
C THR A 39 -0.76 6.22 -2.84
N VAL A 40 -1.75 5.67 -3.55
CA VAL A 40 -2.96 6.43 -3.88
C VAL A 40 -3.69 6.64 -2.56
N PHE A 41 -3.85 7.90 -2.18
CA PHE A 41 -4.64 8.27 -1.02
C PHE A 41 -5.98 7.55 -1.10
N PRO A 42 -6.42 6.82 -0.05
CA PRO A 42 -7.83 6.53 0.05
C PRO A 42 -8.51 7.89 0.19
N GLU A 43 -9.12 8.36 -0.89
CA GLU A 43 -10.20 9.33 -0.84
C GLU A 43 -11.23 8.69 0.09
N ASN A 44 -11.10 9.01 1.37
CA ASN A 44 -12.15 8.74 2.31
C ASN A 44 -13.24 9.71 1.85
N ASP A 45 -14.23 9.19 1.12
CA ASP A 45 -15.57 9.80 0.98
C ASP A 45 -16.27 9.84 2.36
N GLY A 46 -15.53 10.23 3.39
CA GLY A 46 -16.03 10.49 4.72
C GLY A 46 -16.70 11.85 4.63
N LEU A 47 -18.03 11.83 4.63
CA LEU A 47 -18.87 13.00 4.86
C LEU A 47 -18.17 13.91 5.89
N LEU A 48 -17.88 15.16 5.52
CA LEU A 48 -17.32 16.13 6.44
C LEU A 48 -18.39 16.43 7.50
N ILE A 49 -18.31 15.76 8.65
CA ILE A 49 -19.24 15.99 9.76
C ILE A 49 -18.74 17.20 10.53
N GLU A 50 -19.31 18.37 10.24
CA GLU A 50 -19.18 19.53 11.11
C GLU A 50 -20.07 19.31 12.33
N LYS A 51 -19.45 19.10 13.49
CA LYS A 51 -20.17 18.99 14.74
C LYS A 51 -20.72 20.38 15.11
N PRO A 52 -22.03 20.55 15.30
CA PRO A 52 -22.57 21.83 15.74
C PRO A 52 -22.05 22.16 17.16
N ASP A 53 -21.64 23.41 17.37
CA ASP A 53 -21.37 23.94 18.70
C ASP A 53 -22.69 24.01 19.47
N SER A 54 -22.71 23.44 20.67
CA SER A 54 -23.93 23.30 21.48
C SER A 54 -24.24 24.60 22.20
N GLU A 55 -25.12 25.42 21.64
CA GLU A 55 -25.75 26.52 22.39
C GLU A 55 -26.97 26.00 23.14
N ASN A 56 -26.76 25.71 24.42
CA ASN A 56 -27.76 25.43 25.46
C ASN A 56 -28.42 24.04 25.41
N ALA A 57 -28.27 23.32 26.53
CA ALA A 57 -29.02 22.12 26.86
C ALA A 57 -30.48 22.46 27.17
N ALA A 58 -31.26 22.83 26.16
CA ALA A 58 -32.71 22.76 26.26
C ALA A 58 -33.13 21.27 26.24
N PRO A 59 -34.16 20.87 27.01
CA PRO A 59 -34.70 19.52 26.89
C PRO A 59 -35.20 19.31 25.45
N LEU A 60 -34.48 18.47 24.71
CA LEU A 60 -34.86 18.08 23.34
C LEU A 60 -36.05 17.12 23.47
N ASP A 61 -37.18 17.47 22.87
CA ASP A 61 -38.29 16.55 22.76
C ASP A 61 -37.82 15.33 21.95
N ASN A 62 -38.05 14.12 22.44
CA ASN A 62 -37.51 12.88 21.86
C ASN A 62 -38.31 12.44 20.63
N ASP A 63 -38.41 13.32 19.63
CA ASP A 63 -38.88 12.94 18.30
C ASP A 63 -37.73 12.26 17.56
N HIS A 64 -37.71 10.93 17.63
CA HIS A 64 -36.77 10.11 16.88
C HIS A 64 -37.29 9.90 15.46
N VAL A 65 -36.54 10.40 14.47
CA VAL A 65 -36.78 10.09 13.06
C VAL A 65 -35.90 8.92 12.65
N ILE A 66 -36.50 7.81 12.24
CA ILE A 66 -35.79 6.65 11.68
C ILE A 66 -35.72 6.81 10.16
N VAL A 67 -34.50 6.83 9.63
CA VAL A 67 -34.23 6.83 8.18
C VAL A 67 -33.57 5.51 7.81
N MET A 68 -34.17 4.76 6.88
CA MET A 68 -33.60 3.52 6.34
C MET A 68 -33.18 3.74 4.89
N LEU A 69 -32.04 3.18 4.49
CA LEU A 69 -31.54 3.20 3.11
C LEU A 69 -31.45 1.77 2.59
N ASP A 70 -32.10 1.48 1.47
CA ASP A 70 -31.94 0.18 0.80
C ASP A 70 -30.71 0.17 -0.14
N ARG A 71 -30.37 -1.01 -0.69
CA ARG A 71 -29.21 -1.17 -1.59
C ARG A 71 -29.42 -0.49 -2.94
N GLN A 72 -30.64 -0.07 -3.25
CA GLN A 72 -31.00 0.67 -4.46
C GLN A 72 -30.88 2.19 -4.25
N GLY A 73 -30.57 2.63 -3.02
CA GLY A 73 -30.44 4.04 -2.66
C GLY A 73 -31.78 4.71 -2.36
N ILE A 74 -32.85 3.94 -2.14
CA ILE A 74 -34.15 4.49 -1.74
C ILE A 74 -34.14 4.70 -0.23
N ALA A 75 -34.57 5.90 0.17
CA ALA A 75 -34.71 6.28 1.57
C ALA A 75 -36.16 6.12 2.03
N TYR A 76 -36.34 5.51 3.21
CA TYR A 76 -37.62 5.34 3.89
C TYR A 76 -37.59 6.12 5.20
N ILE A 77 -38.67 6.83 5.52
CA ILE A 77 -38.74 7.66 6.72
C ILE A 77 -39.94 7.20 7.53
N ASN A 78 -39.69 6.78 8.78
CA ASN A 78 -40.73 6.46 9.75
C ASN A 78 -41.82 5.52 9.18
N GLU A 79 -41.38 4.36 8.67
CA GLU A 79 -42.23 3.26 8.20
C GLU A 79 -43.14 3.57 6.99
N ARG A 80 -42.84 4.60 6.19
CA ARG A 80 -43.50 4.88 4.90
C ARG A 80 -42.53 5.11 3.74
#